data_AF-A0AA85BB76-F1
#
_entry.id   AF-A0AA85BB76-F1
#
_cell.length_a   1.000
_cell.length_b   1.000
_cell.length_c   1.000
_cell.angle_alpha   90.00
_cell.angle_beta   90.00
_cell.angle_gamma   90.00
#
_symmetry.space_group_name_H-M   'P 1'
#
loop_
_entity.id
_entity.type
_entity.pdbx_description
1 polymer ?
#
loop_
_entity_poly.entity_id
_entity_poly.type
_entity_poly.pdbx_seq_one_letter_code
_entity_poly.pdbx_strand_id
1 'polypeptide(L)'
;MAILDGLSKCITAVSYALILVREQISEVLHEDLRMYNKVAEVRQIVDLIQSNFECCGVENRSDWKFYNDSSYPQSCCKNRQLEESFSDKECIYHQYGCLNFLEREVKRYLGYVIGSACTFFLLQLIGLHSMCVVICRSQSIHRWHNEGYISI
;
A
#
# COMPACT_ATOMS: atom_id res chain seq x y z
N MET A 1 1.38 -29.12 -8.90
CA MET A 1 0.37 -28.27 -9.55
C MET A 1 -0.06 -27.13 -8.64
N ALA A 2 -0.66 -27.41 -7.47
CA ALA A 2 -1.15 -26.37 -6.54
C ALA A 2 -0.12 -25.28 -6.12
N ILE A 3 1.15 -25.63 -5.92
CA ILE A 3 2.20 -24.64 -5.58
C ILE A 3 2.46 -23.66 -6.73
N LEU A 4 2.48 -24.14 -7.97
CA LEU A 4 2.69 -23.30 -9.16
C LEU A 4 1.49 -22.37 -9.39
N ASP A 5 0.27 -22.86 -9.17
CA ASP A 5 -0.94 -22.06 -9.25
C ASP A 5 -0.95 -20.96 -8.16
N GLY A 6 -0.49 -21.30 -6.95
CA GLY A 6 -0.33 -20.34 -5.86
C GLY A 6 0.68 -19.23 -6.18
N LEU A 7 1.84 -19.60 -6.74
CA LEU A 7 2.85 -18.64 -7.19
C LEU A 7 2.31 -17.72 -8.29
N SER A 8 1.61 -18.27 -9.29
CA SER A 8 1.02 -17.50 -10.38
C SER A 8 0.01 -16.47 -9.86
N LYS A 9 -0.86 -16.85 -8.92
CA LYS A 9 -1.82 -15.91 -8.29
C LYS A 9 -1.10 -14.79 -7.53
N CYS A 10 -0.04 -15.10 -6.80
CA CYS A 10 0.77 -14.10 -6.10
C CYS A 10 1.41 -13.09 -7.06
N ILE A 11 1.98 -13.57 -8.18
CA ILE A 11 2.58 -12.70 -9.19
C ILE A 11 1.52 -11.79 -9.83
N THR A 12 0.35 -12.32 -10.17
CA THR A 12 -0.75 -11.54 -10.74
C THR A 12 -1.26 -10.49 -9.75
N ALA A 13 -1.39 -10.83 -8.47
CA ALA A 13 -1.83 -9.90 -7.43
C ALA A 13 -0.84 -8.74 -7.24
N VAL A 14 0.46 -9.04 -7.17
CA VAL A 14 1.51 -8.00 -7.05
C VAL A 14 1.52 -7.10 -8.29
N SER A 15 1.48 -7.68 -9.50
CA SER A 15 1.48 -6.92 -10.75
C SER A 15 0.27 -5.99 -10.85
N TYR A 16 -0.92 -6.50 -10.56
CA TYR A 16 -2.16 -5.71 -10.58
C TYR A 16 -2.13 -4.56 -9.58
N ALA A 17 -1.69 -4.83 -8.34
CA ALA A 17 -1.54 -3.81 -7.32
C ALA A 17 -0.57 -2.70 -7.74
N LEU A 18 0.60 -3.06 -8.29
CA LEU A 18 1.59 -2.06 -8.73
C LEU A 18 1.10 -1.17 -9.88
N ILE A 19 0.25 -1.69 -10.76
CA ILE A 19 -0.28 -0.94 -11.90
C ILE A 19 -1.35 0.07 -11.45
N LEU A 20 -2.27 -0.33 -10.58
CA LEU A 20 -3.44 0.50 -10.23
C LEU A 20 -3.18 1.57 -9.18
N VAL A 21 -2.19 1.38 -8.31
CA VAL A 21 -1.96 2.27 -7.16
C VAL A 21 -1.90 3.75 -7.54
N ARG A 22 -1.34 4.09 -8.69
CA ARG A 22 -1.19 5.50 -9.11
C ARG A 22 -2.53 6.18 -9.36
N GLU A 23 -3.42 5.55 -10.14
CA GLU A 23 -4.71 6.14 -10.50
C GLU A 23 -5.61 6.29 -9.26
N GLN A 24 -5.69 5.25 -8.42
CA GLN A 24 -6.45 5.30 -7.17
C GLN A 24 -5.95 6.40 -6.22
N ILE A 25 -4.63 6.55 -6.05
CA ILE A 25 -4.08 7.62 -5.21
C ILE A 25 -4.38 8.99 -5.81
N SER A 26 -4.27 9.13 -7.14
CA SER A 26 -4.60 10.38 -7.82
C SER A 26 -6.04 10.80 -7.57
N GLU A 27 -7.00 9.89 -7.77
CA GLU A 27 -8.43 10.13 -7.54
C GLU A 27 -8.71 10.55 -6.09
N VAL A 28 -8.17 9.81 -5.11
CA VAL A 28 -8.33 10.11 -3.69
C VAL A 28 -7.74 11.47 -3.33
N LEU A 29 -6.54 11.80 -3.81
CA LEU A 29 -5.93 13.10 -3.54
C LEU A 29 -6.74 14.25 -4.14
N HIS A 30 -7.29 14.09 -5.35
CA HIS A 30 -8.17 15.09 -5.95
C HIS A 30 -9.47 15.27 -5.15
N GLU A 31 -10.03 14.18 -4.62
CA GLU A 31 -11.19 14.24 -3.74
C GLU A 31 -10.86 14.93 -2.41
N ASP A 32 -9.71 14.62 -1.81
CA ASP A 32 -9.24 15.23 -0.57
C ASP A 32 -9.06 16.75 -0.73
N LEU A 33 -8.46 17.20 -1.84
CA LEU A 33 -8.35 18.64 -2.14
C LEU A 33 -9.73 19.29 -2.28
N ARG A 34 -10.69 18.62 -2.92
CA ARG A 34 -12.08 19.11 -3.05
C ARG A 34 -12.81 19.20 -1.71
N MET A 35 -12.49 18.31 -0.78
CA MET A 35 -13.09 18.24 0.56
C MET A 35 -12.32 19.05 1.61
N TYR A 36 -11.16 19.62 1.27
CA TYR A 36 -10.26 20.32 2.18
C TYR A 36 -10.93 21.36 3.08
N ASN A 37 -11.77 22.24 2.50
CA ASN A 37 -12.50 23.27 3.27
C ASN A 37 -13.84 22.79 3.86
N LYS A 38 -14.24 21.55 3.56
CA LYS A 38 -15.56 21.00 3.92
C LYS A 38 -15.48 20.05 5.12
N VAL A 39 -14.38 19.32 5.26
CA VAL A 39 -14.20 18.29 6.29
C VAL A 39 -12.90 18.55 7.05
N ALA A 40 -13.02 18.82 8.35
CA ALA A 40 -11.87 19.15 9.21
C ALA A 40 -10.83 18.03 9.28
N GLU A 41 -11.27 16.76 9.29
CA GLU A 41 -10.38 15.59 9.28
C GLU A 41 -9.58 15.50 7.97
N VAL A 42 -10.23 15.65 6.81
CA VAL A 42 -9.56 15.68 5.50
C VAL A 42 -8.55 16.83 5.46
N ARG A 43 -8.91 18.00 5.98
CA ARG A 43 -8.01 19.15 6.09
C ARG A 43 -6.72 18.79 6.83
N GLN A 44 -6.86 18.17 8.00
CA GLN A 44 -5.72 17.74 8.82
C GLN A 44 -4.85 16.71 8.10
N ILE A 45 -5.47 15.74 7.42
CA ILE A 45 -4.76 14.72 6.65
C ILE A 45 -3.97 15.35 5.50
N VAL A 46 -4.59 16.23 4.71
CA VAL A 46 -3.91 16.94 3.61
C VAL A 46 -2.76 17.80 4.15
N ASP A 47 -2.97 18.53 5.24
CA ASP A 47 -1.93 19.37 5.84
C ASP A 47 -0.76 18.52 6.39
N LEU A 48 -1.06 17.37 6.98
CA LEU A 48 -0.06 16.41 7.46
C LEU A 48 0.75 15.84 6.30
N ILE A 49 0.08 15.39 5.23
CA ILE A 49 0.73 14.84 4.03
C ILE A 49 1.65 15.90 3.41
N GLN A 50 1.13 17.09 3.12
CA GLN A 50 1.88 18.15 2.44
C GLN A 50 3.12 18.57 3.22
N SER A 51 3.02 18.57 4.55
CA SER A 51 4.13 18.98 5.38
C SER A 51 5.14 17.90 5.73
N ASN A 52 4.69 16.66 5.97
CA ASN A 52 5.61 15.55 6.25
C ASN A 52 6.39 15.12 5.00
N PHE A 53 5.77 15.23 3.83
CA PHE A 53 6.37 14.83 2.57
C PHE A 53 6.89 16.00 1.74
N GLU A 54 6.84 17.21 2.29
CA GLU A 54 7.34 18.43 1.66
C GLU A 54 6.84 18.58 0.20
N CYS A 55 5.53 18.40 0.01
CA CYS A 55 4.86 18.41 -1.27
C CYS A 55 3.67 19.39 -1.27
N CYS A 56 3.18 19.77 -2.45
CA CYS A 56 2.03 20.67 -2.56
C CYS A 56 1.16 20.33 -3.77
N GLY A 57 -0.13 20.12 -3.52
CA GLY A 57 -1.09 19.66 -4.54
C GLY A 57 -0.94 18.18 -4.88
N VAL A 58 -1.66 17.72 -5.91
CA VAL A 58 -1.61 16.33 -6.38
C VAL A 58 -0.37 16.13 -7.23
N GLU A 59 -0.28 16.86 -8.36
CA GLU A 59 0.90 16.85 -9.23
C GLU A 59 1.77 18.08 -8.99
N ASN A 60 1.14 19.23 -8.68
CA ASN A 60 1.84 20.47 -8.37
C ASN A 60 0.91 21.47 -7.65
N ARG A 61 1.47 22.59 -7.18
CA ARG A 61 0.71 23.63 -6.47
C ARG A 61 -0.47 24.22 -7.25
N SER A 62 -0.42 24.23 -8.60
CA SER A 62 -1.54 24.72 -9.43
C SER A 62 -2.81 23.89 -9.24
N ASP A 63 -2.66 22.66 -8.73
CA ASP A 63 -3.64 21.84 -8.00
C ASP A 63 -4.79 22.65 -7.38
N TRP A 64 -4.37 23.57 -6.53
CA TRP A 64 -5.22 24.34 -5.65
C TRP A 64 -6.11 25.37 -6.35
N LYS A 65 -5.78 25.76 -7.59
CA LYS A 65 -6.61 26.68 -8.39
C LYS A 65 -8.02 26.13 -8.63
N PHE A 66 -8.18 24.81 -8.61
CA PHE A 66 -9.45 24.14 -8.87
C PHE A 66 -10.29 23.86 -7.62
N TYR A 67 -9.71 24.00 -6.42
CA TYR A 67 -10.34 23.49 -5.19
C TYR A 67 -10.42 24.50 -4.04
N ASN A 68 -9.62 25.57 -4.05
CA ASN A 68 -9.53 26.49 -2.91
C ASN A 68 -9.32 27.96 -3.35
N ASP A 69 -10.16 28.47 -4.26
CA ASP A 69 -10.13 29.88 -4.71
C ASP A 69 -8.73 30.38 -5.10
N SER A 70 -7.89 29.50 -5.67
CA SER A 70 -6.48 29.77 -6.01
C SER A 70 -5.53 30.06 -4.85
N SER A 71 -5.99 29.87 -3.61
CA SER A 71 -5.18 29.85 -2.40
C SER A 71 -4.76 28.43 -2.05
N TYR A 72 -3.63 28.27 -1.38
CA TYR A 72 -3.06 27.00 -0.96
C TYR A 72 -2.76 27.10 0.54
N PRO A 73 -2.79 25.98 1.28
CA PRO A 73 -2.65 26.01 2.72
C PRO A 73 -1.22 26.26 3.15
N GLN A 74 -1.05 26.66 4.43
CA GLN A 74 0.27 26.88 5.03
C GLN A 74 1.14 25.62 5.04
N SER A 75 0.54 24.43 5.02
CA SER A 75 1.24 23.14 4.87
C SER A 75 2.01 23.00 3.57
N CYS A 76 1.70 23.78 2.53
CA CYS A 76 2.46 23.86 1.28
C CYS A 76 3.73 24.73 1.37
N CYS A 77 3.98 25.41 2.49
CA CYS A 77 5.09 26.36 2.66
C CYS A 77 6.27 25.76 3.43
N LYS A 78 7.48 25.91 2.87
CA LYS A 78 8.74 25.49 3.50
C LYS A 78 9.09 26.28 4.76
N ASN A 79 8.68 27.55 4.82
CA ASN A 79 9.03 28.47 5.90
C ASN A 79 8.12 28.26 7.12
N ARG A 80 8.27 27.13 7.82
CA ARG A 80 7.59 26.87 9.10
C ARG A 80 8.28 27.44 10.33
N GLN A 81 9.41 28.13 10.17
CA GLN A 81 10.31 28.48 11.28
C GLN A 81 10.07 29.82 11.98
N LEU A 82 9.01 30.57 11.68
CA LEU A 82 8.78 31.85 12.37
C LEU A 82 7.32 31.98 12.79
N GLU A 83 7.08 31.59 14.04
CA GLU A 83 5.86 31.83 14.82
C GLU A 83 5.59 33.32 15.12
N GLU A 84 6.39 34.25 14.59
CA GLU A 84 6.22 35.68 14.91
C GLU A 84 6.19 36.52 13.64
N SER A 85 4.99 37.07 13.37
CA SER A 85 4.68 38.07 12.34
C SER A 85 4.47 37.53 10.92
N PHE A 86 3.29 36.95 10.70
CA PHE A 86 2.73 36.56 9.40
C PHE A 86 2.23 37.75 8.57
N SER A 87 2.94 38.88 8.57
CA SER A 87 2.45 40.07 7.85
C SER A 87 3.04 40.30 6.47
N ASP A 88 4.17 39.67 6.06
CA ASP A 88 4.74 40.01 4.74
C ASP A 88 5.83 39.06 4.20
N LYS A 89 5.79 37.76 4.51
CA LYS A 89 6.76 36.79 3.94
C LYS A 89 6.14 35.96 2.83
N GLU A 90 6.65 36.16 1.62
CA GLU A 90 6.36 35.35 0.44
C GLU A 90 6.63 33.86 0.75
N CYS A 91 5.58 33.04 0.68
CA CYS A 91 5.70 31.62 0.97
C CYS A 91 6.55 30.94 -0.12
N ILE A 92 7.70 30.40 0.29
CA ILE A 92 8.49 29.47 -0.53
C ILE A 92 7.77 28.12 -0.50
N TYR A 93 7.13 27.76 -1.59
CA TYR A 93 6.30 26.58 -1.69
C TYR A 93 7.12 25.33 -2.00
N HIS A 94 6.57 24.17 -1.65
CA HIS A 94 7.05 22.88 -2.12
C HIS A 94 6.83 22.72 -3.63
N GLN A 95 7.89 22.38 -4.37
CA GLN A 95 7.85 22.31 -5.84
C GLN A 95 7.22 21.01 -6.37
N TYR A 96 7.20 19.95 -5.57
CA TYR A 96 6.75 18.63 -5.98
C TYR A 96 5.31 18.37 -5.56
N GLY A 97 4.53 17.69 -6.40
CA GLY A 97 3.22 17.15 -6.03
C GLY A 97 3.32 15.93 -5.12
N CYS A 98 2.27 15.70 -4.34
CA CYS A 98 2.22 14.61 -3.38
C CYS A 98 2.05 13.23 -4.03
N LEU A 99 1.48 13.15 -5.25
CA LEU A 99 1.18 11.89 -5.93
C LEU A 99 2.41 10.97 -6.05
N ASN A 100 3.53 11.49 -6.54
CA ASN A 100 4.74 10.67 -6.77
C ASN A 100 5.32 10.10 -5.46
N PHE A 101 5.24 10.87 -4.37
CA PHE A 101 5.73 10.44 -3.06
C PHE A 101 4.81 9.37 -2.46
N LEU A 102 3.50 9.62 -2.44
CA LEU A 102 2.52 8.67 -1.95
C LEU A 102 2.50 7.39 -2.77
N GLU A 103 2.56 7.49 -4.10
CA GLU A 103 2.63 6.31 -4.99
C GLU A 103 3.82 5.42 -4.60
N ARG A 104 5.00 6.01 -4.41
CA ARG A 104 6.20 5.26 -4.04
C ARG A 104 6.07 4.60 -2.67
N GLU A 105 5.63 5.34 -1.65
CA GLU A 105 5.51 4.82 -0.30
C GLU A 105 4.41 3.75 -0.21
N VAL A 106 3.24 3.98 -0.81
CA VAL A 106 2.15 3.01 -0.85
C VAL A 106 2.56 1.74 -1.60
N LYS A 107 3.19 1.85 -2.78
CA LYS A 107 3.70 0.67 -3.52
C LYS A 107 4.71 -0.13 -2.68
N ARG A 108 5.58 0.54 -1.94
CA ARG A 108 6.56 -0.11 -1.05
C ARG A 108 5.86 -0.88 0.07
N TYR A 109 4.98 -0.24 0.83
CA TYR A 109 4.27 -0.89 1.93
C TYR A 109 3.33 -2.00 1.46
N LEU A 110 2.57 -1.78 0.39
CA LEU A 110 1.73 -2.82 -0.21
C LEU A 110 2.57 -4.00 -0.70
N GLY A 111 3.74 -3.74 -1.29
CA GLY A 111 4.68 -4.78 -1.68
C GLY A 111 5.11 -5.66 -0.50
N TYR A 112 5.42 -5.06 0.65
CA TYR A 112 5.75 -5.81 1.87
C TYR A 112 4.56 -6.61 2.42
N VAL A 113 3.36 -6.02 2.46
CA VAL A 113 2.15 -6.70 2.96
C VAL A 113 1.77 -7.87 2.07
N ILE A 114 1.67 -7.66 0.75
CA ILE A 114 1.32 -8.72 -0.22
C ILE A 114 2.43 -9.78 -0.25
N GLY A 115 3.70 -9.36 -0.25
CA GLY A 115 4.84 -10.27 -0.23
C GLY A 115 4.82 -11.20 0.98
N SER A 116 4.66 -10.66 2.18
CA SER A 116 4.59 -11.45 3.42
C SER A 116 3.40 -12.41 3.42
N ALA A 117 2.22 -11.96 3.00
CA ALA A 117 1.04 -12.82 2.87
C ALA A 117 1.27 -13.98 1.89
N CYS A 118 1.89 -13.72 0.74
CA CYS A 118 2.25 -14.73 -0.24
C CYS A 118 3.27 -15.73 0.30
N THR A 119 4.27 -15.29 1.07
CA THR A 119 5.22 -16.18 1.74
C THR A 119 4.50 -17.13 2.70
N PHE A 120 3.62 -16.61 3.57
CA PHE A 120 2.86 -17.45 4.50
C PHE A 120 1.95 -18.45 3.77
N PHE A 121 1.28 -18.02 2.72
CA PHE A 121 0.43 -18.90 1.91
C PHE A 121 1.20 -20.06 1.28
N LEU A 122 2.39 -19.80 0.72
CA LEU A 122 3.22 -20.85 0.13
C LEU A 122 3.76 -21.83 1.17
N LEU A 123 4.14 -21.34 2.35
CA LEU A 123 4.56 -22.19 3.47
C LEU A 123 3.44 -23.15 3.89
N GLN A 124 2.20 -22.66 3.93
CA GLN A 124 1.02 -23.49 4.23
C GLN A 124 0.80 -24.58 3.18
N LEU A 125 0.96 -24.27 1.88
CA LEU A 125 0.84 -25.25 0.80
C LEU A 125 1.93 -26.33 0.88
N ILE A 126 3.18 -25.93 1.19
CA ILE A 126 4.29 -26.88 1.37
C ILE A 126 4.03 -27.79 2.58
N GLY A 127 3.55 -27.22 3.69
CA GLY A 127 3.18 -27.98 4.89
C GLY A 127 2.11 -29.01 4.60
N LEU A 128 1.01 -28.60 3.95
CA LEU A 128 -0.08 -29.50 3.56
C LEU A 128 0.40 -30.62 2.62
N HIS A 129 1.19 -30.27 1.60
CA HIS A 129 1.74 -31.25 0.67
C HIS A 129 2.59 -32.30 1.39
N SER A 130 3.47 -31.85 2.30
CA SER A 130 4.35 -32.72 3.07
C SER A 130 3.54 -33.66 3.97
N MET A 131 2.50 -33.15 4.63
CA MET A 131 1.61 -33.95 5.49
C MET A 131 0.88 -35.03 4.69
N CYS A 132 0.35 -34.71 3.50
CA CYS A 132 -0.27 -35.72 2.63
C CYS A 132 0.70 -36.85 2.27
N VAL A 133 1.95 -36.53 1.96
CA VAL A 133 2.98 -37.54 1.66
C VAL A 133 3.23 -38.43 2.87
N VAL A 134 3.41 -37.84 4.07
CA VAL A 134 3.67 -38.60 5.30
C VAL A 134 2.49 -39.50 5.66
N ILE A 135 1.25 -38.99 5.58
CA ILE A 135 0.04 -39.77 5.88
C ILE A 135 -0.09 -40.94 4.91
N CYS A 136 0.03 -40.70 3.59
CA CYS A 136 -0.04 -41.77 2.59
C CYS A 136 1.01 -42.86 2.82
N ARG A 137 2.24 -42.47 3.20
CA ARG A 137 3.31 -43.42 3.54
C ARG A 137 2.99 -44.18 4.83
N SER A 138 2.56 -43.51 5.89
CA SER A 138 2.21 -44.16 7.17
C SER A 138 1.08 -45.19 7.03
N GLN A 139 0.03 -44.88 6.25
CA GLN A 139 -1.08 -45.79 5.99
C GLN A 139 -0.66 -47.02 5.19
N SER A 140 0.28 -46.86 4.25
CA SER A 140 0.83 -48.01 3.53
C SER A 140 1.54 -48.97 4.48
N ILE A 141 2.39 -48.46 5.38
CA ILE A 141 3.12 -49.27 6.38
C ILE A 141 2.17 -49.97 7.35
N HIS A 142 1.16 -49.26 7.86
CA HIS A 142 0.15 -49.88 8.74
C HIS A 142 -0.63 -51.00 8.03
N ARG A 143 -0.97 -50.84 6.74
CA ARG A 143 -1.63 -51.90 5.96
C ARG A 143 -0.76 -53.15 5.81
N TRP A 144 0.54 -52.99 5.53
CA TRP A 144 1.47 -54.12 5.46
C TRP A 144 1.54 -54.93 6.75
N HIS A 145 1.55 -54.25 7.91
CA HIS A 145 1.53 -54.94 9.20
C HIS A 145 0.22 -55.71 9.41
N ASN A 146 -0.94 -55.10 9.14
CA ASN A 146 -2.23 -55.77 9.33
C ASN A 146 -2.44 -56.97 8.38
N GLU A 147 -2.03 -56.88 7.10
CA GLU A 147 -2.13 -58.00 6.17
C GLU A 147 -1.15 -59.14 6.50
N GLY A 148 0.04 -58.82 7.04
CA GLY A 148 1.00 -59.81 7.52
C GLY A 148 0.53 -60.61 8.74
N TYR A 149 -0.32 -60.04 9.59
CA TYR A 149 -0.93 -60.76 10.72
C TYR A 149 -2.12 -61.66 10.32
N ILE A 150 -2.77 -61.41 9.18
CA ILE A 150 -3.93 -62.19 8.71
C ILE A 150 -3.49 -63.45 7.92
N SER A 151 -2.22 -63.52 7.52
CA SER A 151 -1.65 -64.59 6.71
C SER A 151 -0.82 -65.64 7.48
N ILE A 152 -0.85 -65.58 8.83
CA ILE A 152 -0.30 -66.59 9.76
C ILE A 152 -1.46 -67.22 10.53
#